data_AF-A0A843KKU2-F1
#
_entry.id   AF-A0A843KKU2-F1
#
_cell.length_a   1.000
_cell.length_b   1.000
_cell.length_c   1.000
_cell.angle_alpha   90.00
_cell.angle_beta   90.00
_cell.angle_gamma   90.00
#
_symmetry.space_group_name_H-M   'P 1'
#
loop_
_entity.id
_entity.type
_entity.pdbx_description
1 polymer ?
#
loop_
_entity_poly.entity_id
_entity_poly.type
_entity_poly.pdbx_seq_one_letter_code
_entity_poly.pdbx_strand_id
1 'polypeptide(L)'
;MRTDPKTISEKILSLKSRTDARAGDIVEADVDHVMVNDVTGPLAFQEFEALECEPVREKIVLVPDHFVPNKDVASAKQAKEMRDFAKRWGIKNYFEVGRGGVCHQVMLDNGFAYPGALVVGADSHTCTYGGVNAFATGVGSSEAAAVFATGQLWFKVPGSIRILLKGRPSKYVGGKDLVL
;
A
#
# COMPACT_ATOMS: atom_id res chain seq x y z
N MET A 1 -27.24 20.14 -1.96
CA MET A 1 -26.06 19.53 -1.30
C MET A 1 -26.46 18.15 -0.82
N ARG A 2 -25.67 17.10 -1.12
CA ARG A 2 -25.99 15.72 -0.67
C ARG A 2 -25.77 15.64 0.86
N THR A 3 -26.83 15.35 1.60
CA THR A 3 -26.87 15.43 3.08
C THR A 3 -26.51 14.13 3.79
N ASP A 4 -26.30 13.04 3.06
CA ASP A 4 -26.06 11.74 3.66
C ASP A 4 -24.67 11.67 4.32
N PRO A 5 -24.57 11.09 5.54
CA PRO A 5 -23.29 10.91 6.21
C PRO A 5 -22.33 10.05 5.37
N LYS A 6 -21.06 10.47 5.29
CA LYS A 6 -20.01 9.72 4.59
C LYS A 6 -19.53 8.50 5.38
N THR A 7 -19.23 7.42 4.67
CA THR A 7 -18.44 6.29 5.20
C THR A 7 -16.98 6.70 5.42
N ILE A 8 -16.20 5.87 6.12
CA ILE A 8 -14.76 6.14 6.31
C ILE A 8 -14.02 6.21 4.96
N SER A 9 -14.33 5.30 4.03
CA SER A 9 -13.72 5.27 2.71
C SER A 9 -14.02 6.55 1.92
N GLU A 10 -15.27 6.99 1.91
CA GLU A 10 -15.66 8.25 1.25
C GLU A 10 -14.96 9.45 1.89
N LYS A 11 -14.84 9.50 3.23
CA LYS A 11 -14.12 10.58 3.93
C LYS A 11 -12.64 10.64 3.57
N ILE A 12 -11.95 9.49 3.60
CA ILE A 12 -10.52 9.44 3.30
C ILE A 12 -10.29 9.80 1.84
N LEU A 13 -11.03 9.20 0.89
CA LEU A 13 -10.86 9.52 -0.52
C LEU A 13 -11.23 10.98 -0.83
N SER A 14 -12.26 11.55 -0.19
CA SER A 14 -12.58 12.98 -0.30
C SER A 14 -11.43 13.88 0.17
N LEU A 15 -10.79 13.52 1.28
CA LEU A 15 -9.64 14.26 1.81
C LEU A 15 -8.46 14.21 0.84
N LYS A 16 -8.18 13.01 0.31
CA LYS A 16 -7.00 12.75 -0.53
C LYS A 16 -7.16 13.24 -1.97
N SER A 17 -8.38 13.34 -2.48
CA SER A 17 -8.69 13.97 -3.76
C SER A 17 -9.01 15.46 -3.68
N ARG A 18 -9.26 15.98 -2.46
CA ARG A 18 -9.78 17.33 -2.21
C ARG A 18 -11.13 17.58 -2.92
N THR A 19 -11.96 16.55 -3.04
CA THR A 19 -13.32 16.61 -3.62
C THR A 19 -14.40 16.09 -2.67
N ASP A 20 -15.69 16.37 -2.93
CA ASP A 20 -16.81 15.76 -2.18
C ASP A 20 -17.11 14.33 -2.67
N ALA A 21 -16.12 13.45 -2.59
CA ALA A 21 -16.18 12.10 -3.16
C ALA A 21 -17.25 11.21 -2.48
N ARG A 22 -18.05 10.51 -3.30
CA ARG A 22 -19.07 9.52 -2.90
C ARG A 22 -18.90 8.21 -3.63
N ALA A 23 -19.45 7.14 -3.08
CA ALA A 23 -19.44 5.83 -3.72
C ALA A 23 -19.88 5.90 -5.19
N GLY A 24 -19.07 5.33 -6.08
CA GLY A 24 -19.28 5.35 -7.53
C GLY A 24 -18.50 6.44 -8.29
N ASP A 25 -18.12 7.53 -7.63
CA ASP A 25 -17.31 8.59 -8.23
C ASP A 25 -15.90 8.07 -8.59
N ILE A 26 -15.28 8.67 -9.60
CA ILE A 26 -13.86 8.48 -9.92
C ILE A 26 -13.12 9.73 -9.47
N VAL A 27 -12.06 9.54 -8.69
CA VAL A 27 -11.23 10.63 -8.16
C VAL A 27 -9.75 10.35 -8.38
N GLU A 28 -8.99 11.38 -8.69
CA GLU A 28 -7.53 11.34 -8.58
C GLU A 28 -7.16 11.73 -7.14
N ALA A 29 -6.42 10.87 -6.45
CA ALA A 29 -6.14 11.04 -5.03
C ALA A 29 -4.63 10.96 -4.74
N ASP A 30 -4.19 11.80 -3.81
CA ASP A 30 -2.83 11.83 -3.29
C ASP A 30 -2.57 10.61 -2.39
N VAL A 31 -1.63 9.75 -2.80
CA VAL A 31 -1.28 8.53 -2.05
C VAL A 31 -0.22 8.88 -1.01
N ASP A 32 -0.38 8.46 0.24
CA ASP A 32 0.61 8.74 1.29
C ASP A 32 1.86 7.86 1.11
N HIS A 33 1.67 6.56 0.91
CA HIS A 33 2.76 5.61 0.67
C HIS A 33 2.37 4.51 -0.31
N VAL A 34 3.36 4.03 -1.06
CA VAL A 34 3.28 2.86 -1.94
C VAL A 34 4.35 1.85 -1.54
N MET A 35 3.92 0.62 -1.22
CA MET A 35 4.81 -0.48 -0.87
C MET A 35 4.96 -1.46 -2.05
N VAL A 36 6.19 -1.86 -2.35
CA VAL A 36 6.47 -2.99 -3.25
C VAL A 36 7.45 -3.98 -2.61
N ASN A 37 7.29 -5.25 -2.94
CA ASN A 37 8.14 -6.35 -2.46
C ASN A 37 9.11 -6.84 -3.56
N ASP A 38 9.92 -7.86 -3.26
CA ASP A 38 10.90 -8.44 -4.17
C ASP A 38 10.31 -9.12 -5.42
N VAL A 39 9.02 -9.50 -5.39
CA VAL A 39 8.34 -10.09 -6.54
C VAL A 39 7.80 -9.02 -7.48
N THR A 40 7.13 -8.00 -6.93
CA THR A 40 6.39 -6.99 -7.73
C THR A 40 7.17 -5.70 -7.97
N GLY A 41 8.17 -5.41 -7.13
CA GLY A 41 9.05 -4.25 -7.23
C GLY A 41 9.85 -4.21 -8.52
N PRO A 42 10.59 -5.27 -8.90
CA PRO A 42 11.30 -5.33 -10.18
C PRO A 42 10.46 -4.96 -11.41
N LEU A 43 9.23 -5.45 -11.48
CA LEU A 43 8.30 -5.11 -12.56
C LEU A 43 7.88 -3.64 -12.47
N ALA A 44 7.57 -3.13 -11.27
CA ALA A 44 7.22 -1.72 -11.10
C ALA A 44 8.39 -0.77 -11.45
N PHE A 45 9.64 -1.19 -11.21
CA PHE A 45 10.83 -0.43 -11.58
C PHE A 45 10.98 -0.32 -13.10
N GLN A 46 10.77 -1.42 -13.83
CA GLN A 46 10.82 -1.42 -15.29
C GLN A 46 9.77 -0.48 -15.89
N GLU A 47 8.52 -0.58 -15.42
CA GLU A 47 7.43 0.30 -15.85
C GLU A 47 7.71 1.77 -15.52
N PHE A 48 8.26 2.05 -14.32
CA PHE A 48 8.59 3.40 -13.89
C PHE A 48 9.76 4.00 -14.69
N GLU A 49 10.83 3.25 -14.92
CA GLU A 49 12.02 3.75 -15.63
C GLU A 49 11.70 4.08 -17.10
N ALA A 50 10.72 3.40 -17.71
CA ALA A 50 10.22 3.73 -19.04
C ALA A 50 9.50 5.09 -19.12
N LEU A 51 9.13 5.70 -17.98
CA LEU A 51 8.51 7.03 -17.92
C LEU A 51 9.54 8.17 -17.97
N GLU A 52 10.83 7.86 -17.86
CA GLU A 52 11.94 8.82 -17.96
C GLU A 52 11.79 10.06 -17.04
N CYS A 53 11.38 9.84 -15.79
CA CYS A 53 11.16 10.89 -14.80
C CYS A 53 11.78 10.58 -13.43
N GLU A 54 11.84 11.59 -12.56
CA GLU A 54 12.29 11.45 -11.18
C GLU A 54 11.16 10.91 -10.28
N PRO A 55 11.45 10.01 -9.32
CA PRO A 55 10.43 9.46 -8.44
C PRO A 55 10.07 10.40 -7.28
N VAL A 56 8.84 10.29 -6.80
CA VAL A 56 8.36 10.84 -5.51
C VAL A 56 8.86 9.95 -4.37
N ARG A 57 10.18 9.97 -4.18
CA ARG A 57 10.97 9.04 -3.35
C ARG A 57 10.45 8.83 -1.93
N GLU A 58 9.91 9.86 -1.29
CA GLU A 58 9.43 9.82 0.10
C GLU A 58 8.20 8.93 0.29
N LYS A 59 7.42 8.70 -0.78
CA LYS A 59 6.23 7.85 -0.76
C LYS A 59 6.56 6.37 -0.99
N ILE A 60 7.75 6.06 -1.50
CA ILE A 60 8.13 4.71 -1.90
C ILE A 60 8.66 3.95 -0.68
N VAL A 61 8.13 2.75 -0.44
CA VAL A 61 8.61 1.81 0.58
C VAL A 61 8.94 0.47 -0.07
N LEU A 62 10.16 -0.01 0.16
CA LEU A 62 10.72 -1.19 -0.49
C LEU A 62 11.01 -2.28 0.56
N VAL A 63 10.29 -3.40 0.51
CA VAL A 63 10.42 -4.47 1.51
C VAL A 63 10.57 -5.84 0.83
N PRO A 64 11.80 -6.33 0.59
CA PRO A 64 12.03 -7.72 0.18
C PRO A 64 11.73 -8.69 1.31
N ASP A 65 10.66 -9.49 1.19
CA ASP A 65 10.20 -10.43 2.22
C ASP A 65 9.72 -11.79 1.66
N HIS A 66 9.42 -11.89 0.37
CA HIS A 66 8.82 -13.10 -0.21
C HIS A 66 9.85 -14.23 -0.40
N PHE A 67 11.09 -13.91 -0.77
CA PHE A 67 12.17 -14.88 -0.93
C PHE A 67 13.35 -14.56 -0.02
N VAL A 68 13.11 -14.64 1.30
CA VAL A 68 14.12 -14.42 2.34
C VAL A 68 14.26 -15.66 3.25
N PRO A 69 15.43 -16.33 3.30
CA PRO A 69 16.60 -16.09 2.45
C PRO A 69 16.33 -16.43 0.98
N ASN A 70 17.14 -15.88 0.07
CA ASN A 70 16.97 -16.11 -1.37
C ASN A 70 17.11 -17.61 -1.68
N LYS A 71 16.08 -18.19 -2.27
CA LYS A 71 15.99 -19.64 -2.52
C LYS A 71 16.80 -20.10 -3.73
N ASP A 72 17.10 -19.17 -4.65
CA ASP A 72 17.78 -19.42 -5.92
C ASP A 72 18.42 -18.14 -6.49
N VAL A 73 19.09 -18.26 -7.64
CA VAL A 73 19.72 -17.13 -8.33
C VAL A 73 18.70 -16.08 -8.77
N ALA A 74 17.47 -16.48 -9.13
CA ALA A 74 16.44 -15.56 -9.59
C ALA A 74 15.97 -14.63 -8.46
N SER A 75 15.67 -15.20 -7.29
CA SER A 75 15.32 -14.43 -6.08
C SER A 75 16.50 -13.57 -5.59
N ALA A 76 17.74 -14.04 -5.72
CA ALA A 76 18.92 -13.21 -5.42
C ALA A 76 19.04 -11.99 -6.37
N LYS A 77 18.71 -12.15 -7.66
CA LYS A 77 18.65 -11.03 -8.62
C LYS A 77 17.55 -10.03 -8.26
N GLN A 78 16.35 -10.51 -7.91
CA GLN A 78 15.25 -9.65 -7.46
C GLN A 78 15.63 -8.82 -6.23
N ALA A 79 16.22 -9.45 -5.21
CA ALA A 79 16.71 -8.73 -4.02
C ALA A 79 17.82 -7.73 -4.35
N LYS A 80 18.68 -8.03 -5.34
CA LYS A 80 19.69 -7.10 -5.85
C LYS A 80 19.04 -5.91 -6.55
N GLU A 81 18.05 -6.13 -7.41
CA GLU A 81 17.32 -5.08 -8.13
C GLU A 81 16.64 -4.11 -7.16
N MET A 82 15.99 -4.61 -6.09
CA MET A 82 15.45 -3.79 -5.01
C MET A 82 16.52 -2.88 -4.38
N ARG A 83 17.69 -3.44 -4.07
CA ARG A 83 18.82 -2.70 -3.47
C ARG A 83 19.39 -1.66 -4.41
N ASP A 84 19.57 -2.02 -5.68
CA ASP A 84 20.13 -1.14 -6.71
C ASP A 84 19.18 0.03 -6.99
N PHE A 85 17.88 -0.23 -7.10
CA PHE A 85 16.86 0.80 -7.28
C PHE A 85 16.83 1.77 -6.10
N ALA A 86 16.84 1.24 -4.86
CA ALA A 86 16.91 2.06 -3.66
C ALA A 86 18.14 2.97 -3.64
N LYS A 87 19.31 2.45 -4.03
CA LYS A 87 20.56 3.21 -4.11
C LYS A 87 20.54 4.25 -5.22
N ARG A 88 20.07 3.88 -6.42
CA ARG A 88 20.00 4.75 -7.60
C ARG A 88 19.19 6.01 -7.31
N TRP A 89 18.00 5.84 -6.72
CA TRP A 89 17.06 6.93 -6.49
C TRP A 89 17.11 7.50 -5.06
N GLY A 90 18.03 7.01 -4.23
CA GLY A 90 18.18 7.45 -2.84
C GLY A 90 16.93 7.20 -1.97
N ILE A 91 16.24 6.08 -2.19
CA ILE A 91 15.05 5.70 -1.43
C ILE A 91 15.46 5.31 0.00
N LYS A 92 15.05 6.13 0.98
CA LYS A 92 15.40 5.94 2.38
C LYS A 92 14.60 4.80 3.04
N ASN A 93 13.38 4.57 2.58
CA ASN A 93 12.48 3.57 3.15
C ASN A 93 12.72 2.17 2.53
N TYR A 94 13.99 1.76 2.46
CA TYR A 94 14.39 0.44 1.99
C TYR A 94 14.75 -0.47 3.17
N PHE A 95 14.01 -1.56 3.30
CA PHE A 95 14.15 -2.55 4.36
C PHE A 95 14.92 -3.77 3.84
N GLU A 96 16.23 -3.62 3.76
CA GLU A 96 17.12 -4.67 3.24
C GLU A 96 16.89 -6.04 3.89
N VAL A 97 17.16 -7.10 3.14
CA VAL A 97 17.07 -8.49 3.61
C VAL A 97 17.82 -8.65 4.95
N GLY A 98 17.13 -9.17 5.96
CA GLY A 98 17.65 -9.30 7.33
C GLY A 98 17.47 -8.07 8.23
N ARG A 99 17.00 -6.94 7.67
CA ARG A 99 16.63 -5.70 8.39
C ARG A 99 15.13 -5.37 8.29
N GLY A 100 14.35 -6.24 7.65
CA GLY A 100 12.91 -6.12 7.49
C GLY A 100 12.12 -7.24 8.18
N GLY A 101 10.97 -7.55 7.62
CA GLY A 101 10.03 -8.59 8.02
C GLY A 101 8.93 -8.68 6.97
N VAL A 102 7.80 -9.33 7.28
CA VAL A 102 6.65 -9.35 6.38
C VAL A 102 6.26 -7.92 6.02
N CYS A 103 6.14 -7.62 4.73
CA CYS A 103 5.99 -6.26 4.19
C CYS A 103 4.86 -5.47 4.87
N HIS A 104 3.72 -6.10 5.11
CA HIS A 104 2.59 -5.45 5.79
C HIS A 104 2.86 -5.13 7.26
N GLN A 105 3.62 -5.97 7.95
CA GLN A 105 4.02 -5.72 9.34
C GLN A 105 5.01 -4.56 9.40
N VAL A 106 6.00 -4.54 8.50
CA VAL A 106 6.96 -3.43 8.38
C VAL A 106 6.26 -2.10 8.14
N MET A 107 5.24 -2.08 7.28
CA MET A 107 4.44 -0.88 6.99
C MET A 107 3.72 -0.33 8.23
N LEU A 108 3.19 -1.20 9.07
CA LEU A 108 2.50 -0.82 10.31
C LEU A 108 3.49 -0.39 11.40
N ASP A 109 4.53 -1.18 11.66
CA ASP A 109 5.50 -0.94 12.74
C ASP A 109 6.30 0.36 12.55
N ASN A 110 6.52 0.76 11.30
CA ASN A 110 7.28 1.97 10.96
C ASN A 110 6.38 3.18 10.65
N GLY A 111 5.06 3.06 10.83
CA GLY A 111 4.13 4.18 10.70
C GLY A 111 3.88 4.66 9.26
N PHE A 112 4.15 3.84 8.24
CA PHE A 112 3.80 4.17 6.85
C PHE A 112 2.30 4.02 6.58
N ALA A 113 1.61 3.22 7.40
CA ALA A 113 0.16 3.19 7.46
C ALA A 113 -0.33 3.79 8.79
N TYR A 114 -1.23 4.76 8.70
CA TYR A 114 -1.78 5.49 9.85
C TYR A 114 -3.25 5.87 9.62
N PRO A 115 -4.01 6.21 10.69
CA PRO A 115 -5.41 6.61 10.56
C PRO A 115 -5.61 7.75 9.55
N GLY A 116 -6.48 7.54 8.57
CA GLY A 116 -6.78 8.52 7.52
C GLY A 116 -5.79 8.56 6.35
N ALA A 117 -4.75 7.73 6.35
CA ALA A 117 -3.86 7.56 5.19
C ALA A 117 -4.59 6.86 4.03
N LEU A 118 -4.15 7.14 2.81
CA LEU A 118 -4.37 6.38 1.60
C LEU A 118 -3.07 5.67 1.22
N VAL A 119 -3.02 4.36 1.44
CA VAL A 119 -1.81 3.56 1.20
C VAL A 119 -2.11 2.49 0.16
N VAL A 120 -1.25 2.38 -0.85
CA VAL A 120 -1.36 1.30 -1.84
C VAL A 120 -0.15 0.40 -1.74
N GLY A 121 -0.27 -0.79 -2.31
CA GLY A 121 0.85 -1.73 -2.34
C GLY A 121 0.69 -2.71 -3.48
N ALA A 122 1.80 -3.08 -4.11
CA ALA A 122 1.81 -4.11 -5.13
C ALA A 122 1.76 -5.51 -4.49
N ASP A 123 0.74 -5.73 -3.67
CA ASP A 123 0.41 -6.96 -2.94
C ASP A 123 -1.09 -6.98 -2.62
N SER A 124 -1.72 -8.15 -2.73
CA SER A 124 -3.17 -8.32 -2.53
C SER A 124 -3.64 -8.10 -1.09
N HIS A 125 -2.78 -8.28 -0.09
CA HIS A 125 -3.11 -8.14 1.33
C HIS A 125 -2.82 -6.74 1.88
N THR A 126 -2.55 -5.76 1.00
CA THR A 126 -2.43 -4.35 1.40
C THR A 126 -3.66 -3.84 2.16
N CYS A 127 -4.83 -4.47 2.01
CA CYS A 127 -6.02 -4.20 2.82
C CYS A 127 -5.82 -4.36 4.34
N THR A 128 -4.77 -5.05 4.80
CA THR A 128 -4.39 -5.18 6.22
C THR A 128 -4.29 -3.82 6.92
N TYR A 129 -3.85 -2.77 6.22
CA TYR A 129 -3.70 -1.43 6.82
C TYR A 129 -5.04 -0.79 7.21
N GLY A 130 -6.16 -1.30 6.69
CA GLY A 130 -7.50 -0.93 7.16
C GLY A 130 -7.70 -1.20 8.66
N GLY A 131 -6.95 -2.13 9.24
CA GLY A 131 -6.96 -2.41 10.68
C GLY A 131 -6.54 -1.22 11.55
N VAL A 132 -5.79 -0.26 11.01
CA VAL A 132 -5.41 1.00 11.66
C VAL A 132 -6.18 2.22 11.11
N ASN A 133 -7.34 1.99 10.49
CA ASN A 133 -8.21 3.03 9.92
C ASN A 133 -7.59 3.81 8.74
N ALA A 134 -6.68 3.19 7.99
CA ALA A 134 -6.27 3.69 6.67
C ALA A 134 -7.26 3.21 5.59
N PHE A 135 -7.38 3.95 4.47
CA PHE A 135 -7.87 3.36 3.23
C PHE A 135 -6.69 2.70 2.54
N ALA A 136 -6.75 1.39 2.31
CA ALA A 136 -5.67 0.69 1.65
C ALA A 136 -6.17 -0.39 0.70
N THR A 137 -5.48 -0.51 -0.44
CA THR A 137 -5.81 -1.46 -1.49
C THR A 137 -4.57 -1.99 -2.19
N GLY A 138 -4.64 -3.24 -2.64
CA GLY A 138 -3.65 -3.80 -3.54
C GLY A 138 -3.77 -3.16 -4.92
N VAL A 139 -2.63 -3.00 -5.59
CA VAL A 139 -2.50 -2.51 -6.97
C VAL A 139 -1.52 -3.37 -7.76
N GLY A 140 -1.50 -3.26 -9.08
CA GLY A 140 -0.49 -3.86 -9.94
C GLY A 140 0.79 -3.04 -10.05
N SER A 141 1.80 -3.60 -10.73
CA SER A 141 3.11 -2.94 -10.91
C SER A 141 3.03 -1.64 -11.72
N SER A 142 2.18 -1.55 -12.74
CA SER A 142 2.02 -0.32 -13.52
C SER A 142 1.39 0.82 -12.70
N GLU A 143 0.47 0.50 -11.80
CA GLU A 143 -0.14 1.49 -10.89
C GLU A 143 0.84 1.93 -9.81
N ALA A 144 1.66 1.00 -9.28
CA ALA A 144 2.76 1.36 -8.38
C ALA A 144 3.77 2.29 -9.08
N ALA A 145 4.14 2.00 -10.34
CA ALA A 145 4.99 2.84 -11.15
C ALA A 145 4.39 4.25 -11.39
N ALA A 146 3.08 4.34 -11.62
CA ALA A 146 2.39 5.62 -11.71
C ALA A 146 2.50 6.41 -10.39
N VAL A 147 2.34 5.77 -9.24
CA VAL A 147 2.53 6.42 -7.93
C VAL A 147 3.99 6.80 -7.69
N PHE A 148 4.97 6.03 -8.17
CA PHE A 148 6.38 6.44 -8.12
C PHE A 148 6.60 7.74 -8.89
N ALA A 149 5.99 7.88 -10.07
CA ALA A 149 6.15 9.07 -10.91
C ALA A 149 5.37 10.30 -10.42
N THR A 150 4.14 10.11 -9.94
CA THR A 150 3.21 11.23 -9.67
C THR A 150 2.87 11.41 -8.21
N GLY A 151 3.04 10.37 -7.38
CA GLY A 151 2.55 10.33 -6.01
C GLY A 151 1.02 10.23 -5.91
N GLN A 152 0.31 10.03 -7.02
CA GLN A 152 -1.15 10.03 -7.11
C GLN A 152 -1.65 8.81 -7.89
N LEU A 153 -2.92 8.46 -7.69
CA LEU A 153 -3.58 7.42 -8.47
C LEU A 153 -5.07 7.72 -8.61
N TRP A 154 -5.69 7.13 -9.63
CA TRP A 154 -7.12 7.21 -9.87
C TRP A 154 -7.85 6.10 -9.11
N PHE A 155 -8.91 6.45 -8.38
CA PHE A 155 -9.72 5.51 -7.61
C PHE A 155 -11.19 5.67 -7.95
N LYS A 156 -11.87 4.53 -8.16
CA LYS A 156 -13.32 4.48 -8.04
C LYS A 156 -13.68 4.34 -6.57
N VAL A 157 -14.39 5.31 -6.01
CA VAL A 157 -14.81 5.29 -4.61
C VAL A 157 -15.73 4.10 -4.37
N PRO A 158 -15.41 3.17 -3.45
CA PRO A 158 -16.22 1.97 -3.26
C PRO A 158 -17.46 2.24 -2.42
N GLY A 159 -18.52 1.46 -2.66
CA GLY A 159 -19.58 1.28 -1.66
C GLY A 159 -19.02 0.58 -0.41
N SER A 160 -19.74 0.65 0.72
CA SER A 160 -19.29 0.05 1.97
C SER A 160 -20.32 -0.91 2.55
N ILE A 161 -19.86 -2.07 3.01
CA ILE A 161 -20.65 -3.01 3.81
C ILE A 161 -20.30 -2.79 5.28
N ARG A 162 -21.30 -2.50 6.12
CA ARG A 162 -21.10 -2.29 7.55
C ARG A 162 -21.34 -3.58 8.31
N ILE A 163 -20.28 -4.13 8.90
CA ILE A 163 -20.35 -5.26 9.82
C ILE A 163 -20.32 -4.72 11.26
N LEU A 164 -21.36 -5.00 12.04
CA LEU A 164 -21.48 -4.56 13.43
C LEU A 164 -21.29 -5.74 14.38
N LEU A 165 -20.11 -5.83 15.00
CA LEU A 165 -19.83 -6.81 16.05
C LEU A 165 -20.35 -6.30 17.40
N LYS A 166 -21.08 -7.13 18.14
CA LYS A 166 -21.64 -6.80 19.47
C LYS A 166 -21.18 -7.81 20.51
N GLY A 167 -21.02 -7.36 21.76
CA GLY A 167 -20.58 -8.22 22.87
C GLY A 167 -19.05 -8.27 23.01
N ARG A 168 -18.55 -9.35 23.62
CA ARG A 168 -17.12 -9.62 23.82
C ARG A 168 -16.79 -11.06 23.41
N PRO A 169 -15.65 -11.33 22.76
CA PRO A 169 -15.25 -12.68 22.44
C PRO A 169 -14.98 -13.51 23.71
N SER A 170 -15.25 -14.81 23.64
CA SER A 170 -14.88 -15.77 24.67
C SER A 170 -13.35 -15.91 24.76
N LYS A 171 -12.83 -16.46 25.88
CA LYS A 171 -11.40 -16.53 26.22
C LYS A 171 -10.47 -17.01 25.08
N TYR A 172 -10.92 -17.93 24.24
CA TYR A 172 -10.11 -18.54 23.18
C TYR A 172 -10.48 -18.08 21.76
N VAL A 173 -11.37 -17.09 21.64
CA VAL A 173 -11.80 -16.53 20.34
C VAL A 173 -10.97 -15.27 20.07
N GLY A 174 -10.22 -15.28 18.98
CA GLY A 174 -9.35 -14.18 18.54
C GLY A 174 -9.80 -13.55 17.21
N GLY A 175 -8.97 -12.64 16.69
CA GLY A 175 -9.27 -11.93 15.43
C GLY A 175 -9.40 -12.85 14.21
N LYS A 176 -8.66 -13.98 14.19
CA LYS A 176 -8.76 -14.97 13.12
C LYS A 176 -10.13 -15.68 13.11
N ASP A 177 -10.67 -16.00 14.28
CA ASP A 177 -11.99 -16.63 14.41
C ASP A 177 -13.13 -15.69 14.01
N LEU A 178 -12.93 -14.37 14.14
CA LEU A 178 -13.93 -13.37 13.75
C LEU A 178 -13.99 -13.12 12.24
N VAL A 179 -12.90 -13.39 11.50
CA VAL A 179 -12.81 -13.11 10.05
C VAL A 179 -13.04 -14.33 9.16
N LEU A 180 -12.97 -15.55 9.73
CA LEU A 180 -13.32 -16.82 9.05
C LEU A 180 -14.83 -17.08 9.10
#